data_AF-W6PX33-F1
#
_entry.id   AF-W6PX33-F1
#
_cell.length_a   1.000
_cell.length_b   1.000
_cell.length_c   1.000
_cell.angle_alpha   90.00
_cell.angle_beta   90.00
_cell.angle_gamma   90.00
#
_symmetry.space_group_name_H-M   'P 1'
#
loop_
_entity.id
_entity.type
_entity.pdbx_description
1 polymer ?
#
loop_
_entity_poly.entity_id
_entity_poly.type
_entity_poly.pdbx_seq_one_letter_code
_entity_poly.pdbx_strand_id
1 'polypeptide(L)'
;MSTTPMRTTYRALLRELPRRSLSTPSPLHQQLRAIFRSSPSVSSFQPELKSNVLTFSIPTTDEERLIRVQEADQLAQYARAQRVYSELVERYNPGAAMDEEEKIRLTARRVGFELPDLHVPEEK
;
A
#
# COMPACT_ATOMS: atom_id res chain seq x y z
N MET A 1 -27.60 -11.00 -10.25
CA MET A 1 -26.97 -10.21 -9.16
C MET A 1 -25.83 -9.37 -9.75
N SER A 2 -25.80 -8.06 -9.45
CA SER A 2 -24.91 -7.09 -10.11
C SER A 2 -23.43 -7.35 -9.77
N THR A 3 -22.66 -7.92 -10.70
CA THR A 3 -21.22 -8.19 -10.56
C THR A 3 -20.33 -7.02 -11.04
N THR A 4 -20.94 -6.02 -11.68
CA THR A 4 -20.29 -4.83 -12.22
C THR A 4 -19.53 -3.99 -11.18
N PRO A 5 -20.05 -3.73 -9.96
CA PRO A 5 -19.31 -2.94 -8.96
C PRO A 5 -18.02 -3.66 -8.56
N MET A 6 -18.08 -4.94 -8.16
CA MET A 6 -16.90 -5.72 -7.76
C MET A 6 -15.79 -5.78 -8.82
N ARG A 7 -16.15 -5.89 -10.10
CA ARG A 7 -15.15 -5.91 -11.18
C ARG A 7 -14.48 -4.55 -11.35
N THR A 8 -15.22 -3.47 -11.12
CA THR A 8 -14.70 -2.10 -11.22
C THR A 8 -13.75 -1.80 -10.06
N THR A 9 -14.14 -2.13 -8.82
CA THR A 9 -13.32 -1.94 -7.62
C THR A 9 -12.03 -2.78 -7.69
N TYR A 10 -12.14 -4.05 -8.08
CA TYR A 10 -10.99 -4.92 -8.34
C TYR A 10 -10.00 -4.31 -9.34
N ARG A 11 -10.50 -3.80 -10.48
CA ARG A 11 -9.66 -3.16 -11.49
C ARG A 11 -9.05 -1.85 -11.01
N ALA A 12 -9.73 -1.10 -10.14
CA ALA A 12 -9.18 0.09 -9.53
C ALA A 12 -7.98 -0.28 -8.64
N LEU A 13 -8.12 -1.26 -7.74
CA LEU A 13 -7.03 -1.76 -6.90
C LEU A 13 -5.83 -2.25 -7.71
N LEU A 14 -6.08 -3.00 -8.79
CA LEU A 14 -5.00 -3.49 -9.65
C LEU A 14 -4.21 -2.40 -10.37
N ARG A 15 -4.82 -1.22 -10.60
CA ARG A 15 -4.12 -0.10 -11.24
C ARG A 15 -3.19 0.63 -10.29
N GLU A 16 -3.48 0.59 -8.99
CA GLU A 16 -2.64 1.20 -7.95
C GLU A 16 -1.45 0.31 -7.55
N LEU A 17 -1.50 -0.99 -7.85
CA LEU A 17 -0.35 -1.85 -7.67
C LEU A 17 0.80 -1.43 -8.61
N PRO A 18 2.06 -1.48 -8.15
CA PRO A 18 3.22 -1.22 -9.00
C PRO A 18 3.16 -2.04 -10.28
N ARG A 19 3.18 -1.36 -11.44
CA ARG A 19 3.16 -2.02 -12.75
C ARG A 19 4.48 -2.74 -12.96
N ARG A 20 4.50 -4.03 -12.71
CA ARG A 20 5.66 -4.88 -13.03
C ARG A 20 5.46 -5.52 -14.40
N SER A 21 6.47 -5.45 -15.26
CA SER A 21 6.52 -6.22 -16.51
C SER A 21 6.87 -7.68 -16.19
N LEU A 22 5.98 -8.39 -15.50
CA LEU A 22 6.16 -9.82 -15.25
C LEU A 22 5.33 -10.61 -16.26
N SER A 23 5.92 -11.66 -16.82
CA SER A 23 5.22 -12.60 -17.70
C SER A 23 4.12 -13.38 -16.95
N THR A 24 4.24 -13.50 -15.62
CA THR A 24 3.28 -14.19 -14.76
C THR A 24 2.67 -13.22 -13.73
N PRO A 25 1.37 -13.35 -13.41
CA PRO A 25 0.71 -12.51 -12.41
C PRO A 25 1.30 -12.79 -11.03
N SER A 26 1.57 -11.73 -10.25
CA SER A 26 2.18 -11.84 -8.92
C SER A 26 1.32 -12.70 -7.97
N PRO A 27 1.94 -13.33 -6.94
CA PRO A 27 1.20 -14.10 -5.93
C PRO A 27 0.08 -13.26 -5.26
N LEU A 28 0.35 -11.97 -5.01
CA LEU A 28 -0.64 -11.02 -4.50
C LEU A 28 -1.84 -10.87 -5.46
N HIS A 29 -1.58 -10.71 -6.76
CA HIS A 29 -2.64 -10.63 -7.76
C HIS A 29 -3.52 -11.89 -7.76
N GLN A 30 -2.92 -13.07 -7.63
CA GLN A 30 -3.63 -14.34 -7.53
C GLN A 30 -4.49 -14.41 -6.25
N GLN A 31 -3.95 -13.94 -5.12
CA GLN A 31 -4.66 -13.88 -3.85
C GLN A 31 -5.85 -12.91 -3.90
N LEU A 32 -5.67 -11.68 -4.39
CA LEU A 32 -6.77 -10.73 -4.59
C LEU A 32 -7.83 -11.30 -5.53
N ARG A 33 -7.41 -11.95 -6.62
CA ARG A 33 -8.32 -12.60 -7.55
C ARG A 33 -9.12 -13.72 -6.88
N ALA A 34 -8.52 -14.49 -5.97
CA ALA A 34 -9.23 -15.51 -5.20
C ALA A 34 -10.26 -14.88 -4.26
N ILE A 35 -9.89 -13.82 -3.54
CA ILE A 35 -10.78 -13.10 -2.61
C ILE A 35 -12.00 -12.50 -3.34
N PHE A 36 -11.80 -11.86 -4.49
CA PHE A 36 -12.91 -11.26 -5.25
C PHE A 36 -13.76 -12.28 -6.02
N ARG A 37 -13.29 -13.53 -6.16
CA ARG A 37 -14.02 -14.63 -6.81
C ARG A 37 -14.71 -15.56 -5.84
N SER A 38 -14.32 -15.58 -4.56
CA SER A 38 -14.95 -16.44 -3.58
C SER A 38 -16.43 -16.07 -3.44
N SER A 39 -17.29 -17.01 -3.84
CA SER A 39 -18.73 -16.94 -3.67
C SER A 39 -19.08 -17.80 -2.46
N PRO A 40 -19.91 -17.36 -1.51
CA PRO A 40 -20.22 -18.13 -0.29
C PRO A 40 -21.04 -19.40 -0.56
N SER A 41 -21.52 -19.63 -1.78
CA SER A 41 -22.45 -20.73 -2.06
C SER A 41 -21.81 -22.12 -2.18
N VAL A 42 -20.49 -22.27 -2.03
CA VAL A 42 -19.80 -23.58 -2.18
C VAL A 42 -18.64 -23.74 -1.19
N SER A 43 -18.88 -23.53 0.11
CA SER A 43 -17.89 -23.85 1.15
C SER A 43 -18.44 -24.89 2.12
N SER A 44 -18.81 -26.06 1.60
CA SER A 44 -19.14 -27.25 2.40
C SER A 44 -18.09 -28.37 2.33
N PHE A 45 -16.94 -28.18 1.66
CA PHE A 45 -15.89 -29.21 1.65
C PHE A 45 -14.48 -28.62 1.82
N GLN A 46 -13.89 -28.99 2.96
CA GLN A 46 -12.48 -28.94 3.38
C GLN A 46 -11.93 -27.67 4.06
N PRO A 47 -11.76 -27.72 5.41
CA PRO A 47 -11.08 -26.69 6.18
C PRO A 47 -9.72 -27.20 6.70
N GLU A 48 -8.73 -27.50 5.86
CA GLU A 48 -7.42 -27.97 6.37
C GLU A 48 -6.23 -27.36 5.64
N LEU A 49 -6.14 -26.03 5.59
CA LEU A 49 -4.87 -25.33 5.38
C LEU A 49 -4.82 -24.08 6.27
N LYS A 50 -4.41 -24.27 7.53
CA LYS A 50 -4.07 -23.21 8.47
C LYS A 50 -2.72 -22.58 8.08
N SER A 51 -2.70 -21.76 7.03
CA SER A 51 -1.59 -20.82 6.83
C SER A 51 -1.90 -19.55 7.62
N ASN A 52 -1.00 -19.17 8.53
CA ASN A 52 -1.05 -18.00 9.42
C ASN A 52 -0.96 -16.64 8.67
N VAL A 53 -1.61 -16.54 7.52
CA VAL A 53 -1.61 -15.36 6.64
C VAL A 53 -2.94 -14.67 6.84
N LEU A 54 -2.93 -13.58 7.63
CA LEU A 54 -4.00 -12.58 7.79
C LEU A 54 -5.39 -13.10 7.37
N THR A 55 -6.13 -13.65 8.34
CA THR A 55 -7.50 -14.16 8.16
C THR A 55 -8.42 -13.02 7.73
N PHE A 56 -8.41 -12.69 6.45
CA PHE A 56 -9.41 -11.85 5.83
C PHE A 56 -10.72 -12.61 5.96
N SER A 57 -11.60 -12.18 6.88
CA SER A 57 -12.85 -12.88 7.13
C SER A 57 -13.66 -12.91 5.84
N ILE A 58 -13.88 -14.12 5.33
CA ILE A 58 -14.67 -14.34 4.13
C ILE A 58 -16.10 -13.93 4.50
N PRO A 59 -16.70 -12.94 3.80
CA PRO A 59 -18.03 -12.45 4.14
C PRO A 59 -19.03 -13.59 3.97
N THR A 60 -19.75 -13.88 5.03
CA THR A 60 -20.76 -14.95 5.06
C THR A 60 -22.11 -14.43 4.58
N THR A 61 -22.37 -13.15 4.84
CA THR A 61 -23.59 -12.45 4.43
C THR A 61 -23.34 -11.54 3.22
N ASP A 62 -24.40 -11.23 2.48
CA ASP A 62 -24.29 -10.31 1.34
C ASP A 62 -24.06 -8.86 1.78
N GLU A 63 -24.54 -8.47 2.97
CA GLU A 63 -24.31 -7.14 3.55
C GLU A 63 -22.82 -6.92 3.88
N GLU A 64 -22.18 -7.90 4.54
CA GLU A 64 -20.73 -7.88 4.79
C GLU A 64 -19.96 -7.75 3.48
N ARG A 65 -20.40 -8.42 2.42
CA ARG A 65 -19.76 -8.32 1.10
C ARG A 65 -19.84 -6.89 0.54
N LEU A 66 -20.98 -6.22 0.66
CA LEU A 66 -21.11 -4.84 0.21
C LEU A 66 -20.17 -3.91 0.98
N ILE A 67 -20.06 -4.10 2.30
CA ILE A 67 -19.12 -3.36 3.15
C ILE A 67 -17.69 -3.60 2.68
N ARG A 68 -17.28 -4.86 2.42
CA ARG A 68 -15.95 -5.18 1.88
C ARG A 68 -15.66 -4.51 0.54
N VAL A 69 -16.65 -4.41 -0.34
CA VAL A 69 -16.50 -3.72 -1.63
C VAL A 69 -16.29 -2.23 -1.43
N GLN A 70 -17.02 -1.61 -0.51
CA GLN A 70 -16.85 -0.20 -0.16
C GLN A 70 -15.47 0.08 0.46
N GLU A 71 -15.02 -0.77 1.40
CA GLU A 71 -13.67 -0.69 2.00
C GLU A 71 -12.59 -0.78 0.91
N ALA A 72 -12.74 -1.70 -0.03
CA ALA A 72 -11.81 -1.85 -1.16
C ALA A 72 -11.75 -0.59 -2.04
N ASP A 73 -12.90 0.07 -2.28
CA ASP A 73 -12.94 1.34 -3.02
C ASP A 73 -12.26 2.48 -2.28
N GLN A 74 -12.47 2.58 -0.96
CA GLN A 74 -11.79 3.55 -0.11
C GLN A 74 -10.27 3.35 -0.15
N LEU A 75 -9.81 2.10 -0.09
CA LEU A 75 -8.39 1.78 -0.20
C LEU A 75 -7.83 2.18 -1.58
N ALA A 76 -8.55 1.88 -2.66
CA ALA A 76 -8.13 2.31 -4.00
C ALA A 76 -8.04 3.83 -4.13
N GLN A 77 -8.94 4.59 -3.49
CA GLN A 77 -8.88 6.06 -3.43
C GLN A 77 -7.67 6.54 -2.62
N TYR A 78 -7.43 5.94 -1.45
CA TYR A 78 -6.28 6.25 -0.61
C TYR A 78 -4.96 6.01 -1.32
N ALA A 79 -4.80 4.87 -2.02
CA ALA A 79 -3.58 4.56 -2.76
C ALA A 79 -3.30 5.57 -3.88
N ARG A 80 -4.34 6.04 -4.60
CA ARG A 80 -4.21 7.15 -5.56
C ARG A 80 -3.73 8.42 -4.89
N ALA A 81 -4.35 8.78 -3.77
CA ALA A 81 -4.00 9.98 -3.02
C ALA A 81 -2.55 9.91 -2.50
N GLN A 82 -2.11 8.74 -2.05
CA GLN A 82 -0.73 8.52 -1.57
C GLN A 82 0.30 8.78 -2.67
N ARG A 83 0.04 8.35 -3.91
CA ARG A 83 0.92 8.65 -5.04
C ARG A 83 1.01 10.14 -5.32
N VAL A 84 -0.13 10.81 -5.38
CA VAL A 84 -0.19 12.27 -5.58
C VAL A 84 0.53 13.00 -4.45
N TYR A 85 0.34 12.56 -3.20
CA TYR A 85 1.05 13.10 -2.04
C TYR A 85 2.57 12.98 -2.20
N SER A 86 3.09 11.79 -2.56
CA SER A 86 4.52 11.60 -2.81
C SER A 86 5.05 12.55 -3.89
N GLU A 87 4.33 12.70 -5.01
CA GLU A 87 4.71 13.64 -6.09
C GLU A 87 4.71 15.10 -5.61
N LEU A 88 3.76 15.49 -4.75
CA LEU A 88 3.70 16.84 -4.17
C LEU A 88 4.85 17.09 -3.19
N VAL A 89 5.15 16.12 -2.33
CA VAL A 89 6.25 16.23 -1.36
C VAL A 89 7.58 16.40 -2.09
N GLU A 90 7.84 15.62 -3.13
CA GLU A 90 9.08 15.74 -3.93
C GLU A 90 9.21 17.13 -4.57
N ARG A 91 8.10 17.73 -5.04
CA ARG A 91 8.11 19.02 -5.73
C ARG A 91 8.28 20.20 -4.78
N TYR A 92 7.54 20.20 -3.68
CA TYR A 92 7.46 21.36 -2.79
C TYR A 92 8.39 21.24 -1.58
N ASN A 93 8.83 20.03 -1.25
CA ASN A 93 9.76 19.76 -0.16
C ASN A 93 10.89 18.80 -0.60
N PRO A 94 11.73 19.19 -1.57
CA PRO A 94 12.84 18.35 -2.04
C PRO A 94 13.89 18.10 -0.95
N GLY A 95 13.91 18.91 0.12
CA GLY A 95 14.77 18.74 1.28
C GLY A 95 14.17 17.88 2.40
N ALA A 96 12.98 17.30 2.21
CA ALA A 96 12.32 16.48 3.24
C ALA A 96 13.15 15.24 3.64
N ALA A 97 13.85 14.65 2.67
CA ALA A 97 14.65 13.45 2.88
C ALA A 97 16.04 13.73 3.48
N MET A 98 16.47 15.00 3.50
CA MET A 98 17.81 15.39 3.98
C MET A 98 17.74 15.73 5.47
N ASP A 99 18.62 15.13 6.25
CA ASP A 99 18.68 15.38 7.69
C ASP A 99 19.08 16.83 7.99
N GLU A 100 18.65 17.35 9.14
CA GLU A 100 18.93 18.73 9.54
C GLU A 100 20.43 18.99 9.67
N GLU A 101 21.19 18.03 10.21
CA GLU A 101 22.64 18.15 10.35
C GLU A 101 23.34 18.27 9.00
N GLU A 102 22.94 17.44 8.04
CA GLU A 102 23.49 17.48 6.68
C GLU A 102 23.17 18.79 5.98
N LYS A 103 21.96 19.35 6.18
CA LYS A 103 21.57 20.67 5.64
C LYS A 103 22.47 21.78 6.18
N ILE A 104 22.76 21.75 7.49
CA ILE A 104 23.64 22.74 8.14
C ILE A 104 25.05 22.59 7.56
N ARG A 105 25.58 21.36 7.45
CA ARG A 105 26.90 21.08 6.85
C ARG A 105 27.00 21.60 5.40
N LEU A 106 26.01 21.33 4.55
CA LEU A 106 26.03 21.83 3.16
C LEU A 106 25.93 23.35 3.08
N THR A 107 25.16 23.98 3.97
CA THR A 107 25.03 25.45 4.01
C THR A 107 26.33 26.09 4.50
N ALA A 108 26.99 25.50 5.50
CA ALA A 108 28.31 25.91 5.96
C ALA A 108 29.37 25.80 4.85
N ARG A 109 29.37 24.71 4.08
CA ARG A 109 30.29 24.53 2.95
C ARG A 109 30.12 25.57 1.85
N ARG A 110 28.91 26.13 1.65
CA ARG A 110 28.69 27.22 0.68
C ARG A 110 29.52 28.47 1.00
N VAL A 111 29.88 28.69 2.26
CA VAL A 111 30.74 29.81 2.70
C VAL A 111 32.20 29.38 2.95
N GLY A 112 32.57 28.16 2.55
CA GLY A 112 33.90 27.60 2.80
C GLY A 112 34.16 27.22 4.26
N PHE A 113 33.11 27.06 5.06
CA PHE A 113 33.20 26.65 6.46
C PHE A 113 32.91 25.14 6.59
N GLU A 114 33.80 24.41 7.24
CA GLU A 114 33.59 23.00 7.57
C GLU A 114 33.09 22.88 9.02
N LEU A 115 31.88 22.34 9.19
CA LEU A 115 31.24 22.21 10.49
C LEU A 115 31.81 21.00 11.25
N PRO A 116 32.25 21.16 12.51
CA PRO A 116 32.68 20.03 13.35
C PRO A 116 31.54 19.03 13.61
N ASP A 117 31.91 17.78 13.90
CA ASP A 117 30.93 16.77 14.29
C ASP A 117 30.27 17.13 15.62
N LEU A 118 28.95 17.02 15.67
CA LEU A 118 28.17 17.23 16.88
C LEU A 118 28.47 16.08 17.86
N HIS A 119 28.54 16.42 19.14
CA HIS A 119 28.79 15.43 20.18
C HIS A 119 27.66 14.40 20.21
N VAL A 120 27.97 13.14 19.89
CA VAL A 120 27.08 12.01 20.11
C VAL A 120 27.16 11.62 21.58
N PRO A 121 26.09 11.72 22.37
CA PRO A 121 26.11 11.27 23.75
C PRO A 121 26.26 9.75 23.79
N GLU A 122 27.29 9.26 24.48
CA GLU A 122 27.45 7.83 24.76
C GLU A 122 26.27 7.37 25.63
N GLU A 123 25.41 6.49 25.08
CA GLU A 123 24.33 5.86 25.84
C GLU A 123 24.93 5.02 26.98
N LYS A 124 24.57 5.36 28.22
CA LYS A 124 24.96 4.64 29.45
C LYS A 124 24.03 3.47 29.75
#